data_AF-A0A382UY02-F1
#
_entry.id   AF-A0A382UY02-F1
#
_cell.length_a   1.000
_cell.length_b   1.000
_cell.length_c   1.000
_cell.angle_alpha   90.00
_cell.angle_beta   90.00
_cell.angle_gamma   90.00
#
_symmetry.space_group_name_H-M   'P 1'
#
loop_
_entity.id
_entity.type
_entity.pdbx_description
1 polymer ?
#
loop_
_entity_poly.entity_id
_entity_poly.type
_entity_poly.pdbx_seq_one_letter_code
_entity_poly.pdbx_strand_id
1 'polypeptide(L)'
;MALIGKQMALVASLEANAVGTTEIVSNSITASEVAANAVGTSEIAVNAVGTSEIATNAVGATQLQAAAVTAVADNAIDSDALAANSVDSAELITGSIDTIHIGALLVTNA
;
A
#
# COMPACT_ATOMS: atom_id res chain seq x y z
N MET A 1 20.65 27.23 54.72
CA MET A 1 20.04 28.21 53.80
C MET A 1 19.98 27.56 52.42
N ALA A 2 18.88 27.78 51.71
CA ALA A 2 18.27 26.88 50.75
C ALA A 2 19.10 26.42 49.53
N LEU A 3 18.82 25.17 49.18
CA LEU A 3 18.96 24.52 47.89
C LEU A 3 18.21 25.32 46.79
N ILE A 4 18.86 26.31 46.16
CA ILE A 4 18.23 27.11 45.07
C ILE A 4 19.05 27.11 43.76
N GLY A 5 20.27 26.56 43.76
CA GLY A 5 21.15 26.61 42.57
C GLY A 5 20.94 25.51 41.52
N LYS A 6 20.23 24.42 41.83
CA LYS A 6 20.03 23.28 40.91
C LYS A 6 18.60 23.10 40.38
N GLN A 7 17.64 23.90 40.84
CA GLN A 7 16.25 23.79 40.38
C GLN A 7 16.00 24.49 39.03
N MET A 8 16.89 25.42 38.62
CA MET A 8 16.71 26.26 37.41
C MET A 8 17.40 25.71 36.14
N ALA A 9 17.70 24.42 36.12
CA ALA A 9 18.16 23.70 34.92
C ALA A 9 17.48 22.34 34.73
N LEU A 10 16.40 22.06 35.47
CA LEU A 10 15.67 20.79 35.42
C LEU A 10 14.50 20.79 34.41
N VAL A 11 14.45 21.77 33.50
CA VAL A 11 13.42 21.81 32.44
C VAL A 11 14.12 21.90 31.09
N ALA A 12 14.58 20.77 30.57
CA ALA A 12 14.93 20.66 29.14
C ALA A 12 15.10 19.24 28.61
N SER A 13 15.27 18.21 29.46
CA SER A 13 15.34 16.83 28.96
C SER A 13 14.22 15.99 29.55
N LEU A 14 13.38 15.49 28.67
CA LEU A 14 12.57 14.32 28.96
C LEU A 14 13.53 13.13 29.12
N GLU A 15 13.35 12.36 30.18
CA GLU A 15 14.01 11.06 30.32
C GLU A 15 13.55 10.13 29.18
N ALA A 16 14.35 9.11 28.85
CA ALA A 16 13.95 8.14 27.84
C ALA A 16 12.61 7.48 28.20
N ASN A 17 11.69 7.44 27.24
CA ASN A 17 10.31 6.93 27.41
C ASN A 17 9.44 7.73 28.41
N ALA A 18 9.80 8.98 28.74
CA ALA A 18 9.00 9.82 29.64
C ALA A 18 7.64 10.25 29.07
N VAL A 19 7.39 10.07 27.77
CA VAL A 19 6.12 10.36 27.10
C VAL A 19 5.56 9.05 26.55
N GLY A 20 4.47 8.58 27.15
CA GLY A 20 3.70 7.42 26.72
C GLY A 20 2.34 7.83 26.14
N THR A 21 1.44 6.86 26.03
CA THR A 21 0.12 7.07 25.44
C THR A 21 -0.81 7.92 26.31
N THR A 22 -0.56 8.01 27.61
CA THR A 22 -1.36 8.82 28.55
C THR A 22 -1.05 10.31 28.47
N GLU A 23 0.16 10.67 28.02
CA GLU A 23 0.60 12.06 27.87
C GLU A 23 0.21 12.64 26.49
N ILE A 24 -0.16 11.78 25.53
CA ILE A 24 -0.58 12.19 24.19
C ILE A 24 -2.11 12.14 24.08
N VAL A 25 -2.73 13.31 24.01
CA VAL A 25 -4.17 13.42 23.80
C VAL A 25 -4.53 12.95 22.38
N SER A 26 -5.66 12.25 22.24
CA SER A 26 -6.11 11.76 20.93
C SER A 26 -6.24 12.90 19.91
N ASN A 27 -5.73 12.67 18.70
CA ASN A 27 -5.72 13.63 17.59
C ASN A 27 -4.94 14.93 17.85
N SER A 28 -4.09 15.00 18.87
CA SER A 28 -3.31 16.22 19.16
C SER A 28 -2.09 16.39 18.24
N ILE A 29 -1.62 15.32 17.60
CA ILE A 29 -0.49 15.36 16.66
C ILE A 29 -1.04 15.51 15.24
N THR A 30 -0.77 16.66 14.64
CA THR A 30 -1.15 17.03 13.27
C THR A 30 0.03 16.87 12.32
N ALA A 31 -0.24 16.98 11.03
CA ALA A 31 0.79 16.86 9.99
C ALA A 31 1.92 17.89 10.14
N SER A 32 1.66 19.10 10.65
CA SER A 32 2.71 20.12 10.82
C SER A 32 3.71 19.80 11.94
N GLU A 33 3.35 18.92 12.87
CA GLU A 33 4.25 18.49 13.95
C GLU A 33 5.12 17.29 13.54
N VAL A 34 4.81 16.64 12.42
CA VAL A 34 5.59 15.53 11.87
C VAL A 34 6.52 16.06 10.77
N ALA A 35 7.81 16.16 11.08
CA ALA A 35 8.81 16.58 10.11
C ALA A 35 8.88 15.60 8.92
N ALA A 36 9.31 16.10 7.77
CA ALA A 36 9.52 15.27 6.59
C ALA A 36 10.48 14.10 6.90
N ASN A 37 10.10 12.88 6.48
CA ASN A 37 10.83 11.64 6.74
C ASN A 37 10.98 11.25 8.23
N ALA A 38 10.21 11.84 9.14
CA ALA A 38 10.27 11.48 10.57
C ALA A 38 9.71 10.09 10.88
N VAL A 39 8.87 9.53 10.00
CA VAL A 39 8.33 8.17 10.10
C VAL A 39 9.05 7.31 9.06
N GLY A 40 9.94 6.43 9.52
CA GLY A 40 10.68 5.49 8.71
C GLY A 40 10.13 4.06 8.82
N THR A 41 10.92 3.09 8.36
CA THR A 41 10.52 1.68 8.37
C THR A 41 10.52 1.07 9.77
N SER A 42 11.30 1.61 10.71
CA SER A 42 11.32 1.16 12.11
C SER A 42 10.03 1.52 12.85
N GLU A 43 9.34 2.56 12.43
CA GLU A 43 8.09 3.05 13.05
C GLU A 43 6.85 2.37 12.46
N ILE A 44 6.95 1.74 11.28
CA ILE A 44 5.85 1.07 10.60
C ILE A 44 5.97 -0.44 10.81
N ALA A 45 5.17 -0.97 11.74
CA ALA A 45 5.11 -2.41 11.96
C ALA A 45 4.59 -3.17 10.73
N VAL A 46 4.92 -4.46 10.65
CA VAL A 46 4.39 -5.34 9.60
C VAL A 46 2.86 -5.34 9.63
N ASN A 47 2.25 -5.15 8.47
CA ASN A 47 0.80 -5.04 8.27
C ASN A 47 0.13 -3.84 8.97
N ALA A 48 0.88 -2.83 9.42
CA ALA A 48 0.31 -1.65 10.08
C ALA A 48 -0.52 -0.75 9.14
N VAL A 49 -0.26 -0.81 7.84
CA VAL A 49 -1.02 -0.07 6.81
C VAL A 49 -1.99 -1.05 6.15
N GLY A 50 -3.27 -0.94 6.50
CA GLY A 50 -4.36 -1.72 5.95
C GLY A 50 -5.08 -1.00 4.79
N THR A 51 -6.19 -1.57 4.37
CA THR A 51 -6.98 -1.02 3.25
C THR A 51 -7.72 0.27 3.62
N SER A 52 -8.02 0.51 4.90
CA SER A 52 -8.64 1.76 5.37
C SER A 52 -7.69 2.96 5.27
N GLU A 53 -6.39 2.72 5.35
CA GLU A 53 -5.36 3.76 5.29
C GLU A 53 -4.96 4.12 3.85
N ILE A 54 -5.31 3.27 2.87
CA ILE A 54 -4.98 3.47 1.46
C ILE A 54 -6.23 3.90 0.70
N ALA A 55 -6.28 5.17 0.31
CA ALA A 55 -7.36 5.69 -0.50
C ALA A 55 -7.43 4.98 -1.87
N THR A 56 -8.63 4.92 -2.45
CA THR A 56 -8.84 4.39 -3.79
C THR A 56 -7.92 5.08 -4.80
N ASN A 57 -7.21 4.30 -5.61
CA ASN A 57 -6.23 4.78 -6.60
C ASN A 57 -5.00 5.51 -6.02
N ALA A 58 -4.72 5.42 -4.72
CA ALA A 58 -3.55 6.07 -4.12
C ALA A 58 -2.21 5.43 -4.53
N VAL A 59 -2.22 4.16 -4.92
CA VAL A 59 -1.03 3.42 -5.37
C VAL A 59 -1.07 3.32 -6.90
N GLY A 60 -0.15 4.03 -7.55
CA GLY A 60 0.02 4.00 -9.01
C GLY A 60 1.16 3.07 -9.44
N ALA A 61 1.36 2.99 -10.76
CA ALA A 61 2.37 2.13 -11.36
C ALA A 61 3.81 2.46 -10.90
N THR A 62 4.11 3.72 -10.58
CA THR A 62 5.46 4.13 -10.13
C THR A 62 5.78 3.68 -8.70
N GLN A 63 4.76 3.36 -7.89
CA GLN A 63 4.94 2.79 -6.55
C GLN A 63 5.05 1.26 -6.57
N LEU A 64 4.64 0.61 -7.66
CA LEU A 64 4.69 -0.84 -7.81
C LEU A 64 5.98 -1.26 -8.51
N GLN A 65 6.79 -2.05 -7.81
CA GLN A 65 7.91 -2.75 -8.44
C GLN A 65 7.38 -3.81 -9.43
N ALA A 66 8.15 -4.16 -10.45
CA ALA A 66 7.69 -5.06 -11.52
C ALA A 66 7.17 -6.43 -11.01
N ALA A 67 7.69 -6.91 -9.88
CA ALA A 67 7.29 -8.17 -9.25
C ALA A 67 6.33 -8.00 -8.05
N ALA A 68 5.79 -6.80 -7.82
CA ALA A 68 4.92 -6.54 -6.67
C ALA A 68 3.55 -7.21 -6.81
N VAL A 69 3.05 -7.37 -8.04
CA VAL A 69 1.79 -8.06 -8.33
C VAL A 69 2.11 -9.49 -8.74
N THR A 70 1.85 -10.45 -7.84
CA THR A 70 2.14 -11.88 -8.07
C THR A 70 0.93 -12.67 -8.57
N ALA A 71 -0.27 -12.12 -8.42
CA ALA A 71 -1.51 -12.72 -8.90
C ALA A 71 -2.58 -11.63 -9.14
N VAL A 72 -3.53 -11.95 -10.00
CA VAL A 72 -4.79 -11.19 -10.15
C VAL A 72 -5.91 -11.94 -9.43
N ALA A 73 -6.93 -11.21 -8.97
CA ALA A 73 -8.09 -11.83 -8.35
C ALA A 73 -8.92 -12.62 -9.37
N ASP A 74 -9.69 -13.58 -8.90
CA ASP A 74 -10.62 -14.34 -9.74
C ASP A 74 -11.59 -13.39 -10.46
N ASN A 75 -11.75 -13.59 -11.76
CA ASN A 75 -12.60 -12.75 -12.63
C ASN A 75 -12.18 -11.27 -12.71
N ALA A 76 -10.95 -10.92 -12.33
CA ALA A 76 -10.46 -9.53 -12.43
C ALA A 76 -10.19 -9.06 -13.87
N ILE A 77 -10.07 -10.00 -14.82
CA ILE A 77 -9.88 -9.71 -16.24
C ILE A 77 -11.24 -9.83 -16.93
N ASP A 78 -11.86 -8.69 -17.21
CA ASP A 78 -13.09 -8.58 -17.99
C ASP A 78 -12.81 -8.09 -19.42
N SER A 79 -13.88 -7.82 -20.18
CA SER A 79 -13.74 -7.31 -21.56
C SER A 79 -13.11 -5.93 -21.65
N ASP A 80 -13.21 -5.12 -20.59
CA ASP A 80 -12.64 -3.77 -20.58
C ASP A 80 -11.13 -3.82 -20.29
N ALA A 81 -10.68 -4.86 -19.58
CA ALA A 81 -9.26 -5.15 -19.34
C ALA A 81 -8.52 -5.67 -20.59
N LEU A 82 -9.24 -6.25 -21.56
CA LEU A 82 -8.66 -6.79 -22.81
C LEU A 82 -8.89 -5.84 -23.98
N ALA A 83 -7.81 -5.24 -24.48
CA ALA A 83 -7.90 -4.41 -25.68
C ALA A 83 -8.28 -5.25 -26.91
N ALA A 84 -8.97 -4.64 -27.87
CA ALA A 84 -9.37 -5.32 -29.10
C ALA A 84 -8.15 -5.91 -29.82
N ASN A 85 -8.23 -7.21 -30.15
CA ASN A 85 -7.17 -7.98 -30.80
C ASN A 85 -5.85 -8.10 -29.99
N SER A 86 -5.87 -7.92 -28.67
CA SER A 86 -4.66 -8.01 -27.83
C SER A 86 -4.22 -9.43 -27.46
N VAL A 87 -5.07 -10.44 -27.73
CA VAL A 87 -4.78 -11.85 -27.47
C VAL A 87 -4.53 -12.52 -28.80
N ASP A 88 -3.28 -12.91 -29.06
CA ASP A 88 -2.85 -13.57 -30.28
C ASP A 88 -2.31 -14.99 -29.99
N SER A 89 -1.74 -15.62 -31.01
CA SER A 89 -1.21 -16.99 -30.91
C SER A 89 -0.07 -17.14 -29.89
N ALA A 90 0.60 -16.06 -29.48
CA ALA A 90 1.62 -16.06 -28.45
C ALA A 90 1.02 -16.20 -27.04
N GLU A 91 -0.16 -15.63 -26.80
CA GLU A 91 -0.89 -15.76 -25.53
C GLU A 91 -1.69 -17.08 -25.46
N LEU A 92 -2.03 -17.67 -26.60
CA LEU A 92 -2.81 -18.92 -26.68
C LEU A 92 -1.92 -20.16 -26.75
N ILE A 93 -1.90 -20.93 -25.66
CA ILE A 93 -1.22 -22.22 -25.63
C ILE A 93 -2.01 -23.25 -26.46
N THR A 94 -1.32 -24.05 -27.29
CA THR A 94 -1.93 -25.11 -28.10
C THR A 94 -2.83 -26.04 -27.27
N GLY A 95 -4.08 -26.21 -27.74
CA GLY A 95 -5.08 -27.06 -27.10
C GLY A 95 -5.83 -26.41 -25.93
N SER A 96 -5.52 -25.16 -25.56
CA SER A 96 -6.29 -24.41 -24.55
C SER A 96 -7.70 -24.03 -25.03
N ILE A 97 -7.89 -23.93 -26.34
CA ILE A 97 -9.16 -23.64 -26.98
C ILE A 97 -9.77 -24.93 -27.52
N ASP A 98 -10.98 -25.25 -27.07
CA ASP A 98 -11.77 -26.40 -27.49
C ASP A 98 -13.20 -25.98 -27.91
N THR A 99 -14.07 -26.96 -28.12
CA THR A 99 -15.45 -26.71 -28.56
C THR A 99 -16.34 -26.03 -27.51
N ILE A 100 -15.97 -26.00 -26.22
CA ILE A 100 -16.74 -25.23 -25.23
C ILE A 100 -16.40 -23.74 -25.29
N HIS A 101 -15.19 -23.40 -25.73
CA HIS A 101 -14.73 -22.02 -25.89
C HIS A 101 -15.20 -21.39 -27.21
N ILE A 102 -15.35 -22.20 -28.26
CA ILE A 102 -15.78 -21.74 -29.58
C ILE A 102 -17.25 -22.13 -29.80
N GLY A 103 -18.13 -21.13 -29.83
CA GLY A 103 -19.52 -21.33 -30.22
C GLY A 103 -19.67 -21.92 -31.63
N ALA A 104 -20.78 -22.62 -31.89
CA ALA A 104 -21.05 -23.22 -33.19
C ALA A 104 -20.98 -22.17 -34.31
N LEU A 105 -20.32 -22.52 -35.42
CA LEU A 105 -20.18 -21.70 -36.63
C LEU A 105 -19.38 -20.38 -36.46
N LEU A 106 -18.61 -20.20 -35.39
CA LEU A 106 -17.81 -18.97 -35.18
C LEU A 106 -16.49 -18.91 -35.96
N VAL A 107 -15.97 -20.03 -36.46
CA VAL A 107 -14.77 -20.02 -37.32
C VAL A 107 -15.21 -19.64 -38.73
N THR A 108 -15.07 -18.35 -39.05
CA THR A 108 -15.57 -17.81 -40.33
C THR A 108 -14.54 -17.87 -41.46
N ASN A 109 -13.24 -17.86 -41.15
CA ASN A 109 -12.14 -18.01 -42.11
C ASN A 109 -10.93 -18.68 -41.41
N ALA A 110 -10.30 -19.65 -42.07
CA ALA A 110 -9.08 -20.33 -41.63
C ALA A 110 -7.88 -19.90 -42.48
#